data_AF-A0A9J5Z5B2-F1
#
_entry.id   AF-A0A9J5Z5B2-F1
#
_cell.length_a   1.000
_cell.length_b   1.000
_cell.length_c   1.000
_cell.angle_alpha   90.00
_cell.angle_beta   90.00
_cell.angle_gamma   90.00
#
_symmetry.space_group_name_H-M   'P 1'
#
loop_
_entity.id
_entity.type
_entity.pdbx_description
1 polymer ?
#
loop_
_entity_poly.entity_id
_entity_poly.type
_entity_poly.pdbx_seq_one_letter_code
_entity_poly.pdbx_strand_id
1 'polypeptide(L)'
;MSDQKEFLSLKKTFFYNFFPSKEEEEACKLNNTPHVVTRELIEIRDIYPPPKIDLENPWQIKIKITSYEVEAGALLIPYIETFEYILRYWTLDLAKILVNGCGVCVQVWDVTANSAPKKYEGERVYLWKLCNDDYALSCIELFNSSRLGIGDEIGLFWDPRSSNFMFKLLSQVKGPTI
;
A
#
# COMPACT_ATOMS: atom_id res chain seq x y z
N MET A 1 -10.26 -17.54 -33.06
CA MET A 1 -8.99 -17.16 -32.40
C MET A 1 -9.15 -15.71 -32.02
N SER A 2 -9.43 -15.43 -30.75
CA SER A 2 -9.75 -14.07 -30.31
C SER A 2 -8.47 -13.26 -30.22
N ASP A 3 -8.45 -12.12 -30.90
CA ASP A 3 -7.41 -11.11 -30.79
C ASP A 3 -7.24 -10.69 -29.32
N GLN A 4 -6.25 -11.29 -28.65
CA GLN A 4 -5.76 -10.81 -27.37
C GLN A 4 -4.94 -9.55 -27.68
N LYS A 5 -5.65 -8.42 -27.81
CA LYS A 5 -5.01 -7.11 -27.73
C LYS A 5 -4.35 -7.06 -26.36
N GLU A 6 -3.03 -7.26 -26.31
CA GLU A 6 -2.22 -7.06 -25.10
C GLU A 6 -2.49 -5.63 -24.64
N PHE A 7 -3.39 -5.48 -23.67
CA PHE A 7 -3.53 -4.23 -22.95
C PHE A 7 -2.23 -4.08 -22.15
N LEU A 8 -1.26 -3.39 -22.75
CA LEU A 8 -0.07 -2.91 -22.07
C LEU A 8 -0.55 -2.20 -20.81
N SER A 9 -0.22 -2.78 -19.65
CA SER A 9 -0.66 -2.25 -18.37
C SER A 9 0.27 -1.14 -17.93
N LEU A 10 -0.21 -0.20 -17.13
CA LEU A 10 0.63 0.88 -16.60
C LEU A 10 1.08 0.49 -15.20
N LYS A 11 2.37 0.67 -14.93
CA LYS A 11 2.98 0.41 -13.62
C LYS A 11 3.72 1.65 -13.15
N LYS A 12 3.67 1.90 -11.85
CA LYS A 12 4.44 2.97 -11.21
C LYS A 12 5.77 2.42 -10.70
N THR A 13 6.82 3.21 -10.87
CA THR A 13 8.16 2.87 -10.41
C THR A 13 8.95 4.13 -10.11
N PHE A 14 10.04 3.99 -9.38
CA PHE A 14 11.00 5.07 -9.19
C PHE A 14 11.94 5.17 -10.38
N PHE A 15 12.12 6.40 -10.87
CA PHE A 15 13.25 6.80 -11.69
C PHE A 15 14.29 7.48 -10.79
N TYR A 16 15.53 7.00 -10.84
CA TYR A 16 16.62 7.47 -9.98
C TYR A 16 17.54 8.40 -10.77
N ASN A 17 17.71 9.62 -10.27
CA ASN A 17 18.65 10.60 -10.80
C ASN A 17 19.99 10.43 -10.09
N PHE A 18 20.80 9.48 -10.58
CA PHE A 18 22.12 9.19 -10.01
C PHE A 18 23.16 10.27 -10.33
N PHE A 19 22.97 11.00 -11.42
CA PHE A 19 23.89 12.02 -11.88
C PHE A 19 23.26 13.40 -11.64
N PRO A 20 23.94 14.30 -10.90
CA PRO A 20 23.46 15.65 -10.72
C PRO A 20 23.45 16.41 -12.03
N SER A 21 22.57 17.41 -12.12
CA SER A 21 22.71 18.44 -13.16
C SER A 21 23.98 19.26 -12.92
N LYS A 22 24.42 20.02 -13.93
CA LYS A 22 25.58 20.91 -13.79
C LYS A 22 25.37 21.91 -12.65
N GLU A 23 24.16 22.47 -12.55
CA GLU A 23 23.79 23.45 -11.53
C GLU A 23 23.81 22.82 -10.12
N GLU A 24 23.32 21.59 -9.98
CA GLU A 24 23.33 20.85 -8.71
C GLU A 24 24.76 20.49 -8.28
N GLU A 25 25.62 20.08 -9.23
CA GLU A 25 27.03 19.77 -8.96
C GLU A 25 27.79 21.02 -8.49
N GLU A 26 27.60 22.16 -9.15
CA GLU A 26 28.19 23.44 -8.77
C GLU A 26 27.69 23.91 -7.39
N ALA A 27 26.40 23.75 -7.08
CA ALA A 27 25.85 24.06 -5.76
C ALA A 27 26.40 23.15 -4.66
N CYS A 28 26.56 21.85 -4.92
CA CYS A 28 27.17 20.90 -3.98
C CYS A 28 28.63 21.27 -3.68
N LYS A 29 29.40 21.65 -4.71
CA LYS A 29 30.77 22.14 -4.56
C LYS A 29 30.83 23.42 -3.72
N LEU A 30 29.93 24.37 -3.97
CA LEU A 30 29.90 25.64 -3.25
C LEU A 30 29.55 25.46 -1.75
N ASN A 31 28.66 24.51 -1.44
CA ASN A 31 28.21 24.23 -0.08
C ASN A 31 29.05 23.18 0.66
N ASN A 32 30.07 22.57 0.02
CA ASN A 32 30.82 21.42 0.55
C ASN A 32 29.92 20.24 1.00
N THR A 33 28.81 20.02 0.32
CA THR A 33 27.87 18.94 0.62
C THR A 33 27.96 17.82 -0.41
N PRO A 34 27.87 16.54 0.00
CA PRO A 34 27.79 15.43 -0.96
C PRO A 34 26.48 15.49 -1.76
N HIS A 35 26.52 15.03 -3.01
CA HIS A 35 25.32 14.89 -3.83
C HIS A 35 24.38 13.84 -3.23
N VAL A 36 23.10 14.20 -3.10
CA VAL A 36 22.05 13.29 -2.65
C VAL A 36 21.27 12.82 -3.87
N VAL A 37 21.30 11.51 -4.12
CA VAL A 37 20.54 10.89 -5.21
C VAL A 37 19.05 11.19 -5.00
N THR A 38 18.44 11.82 -5.99
CA THR A 38 16.99 12.06 -6.00
C THR A 38 16.29 10.96 -6.78
N ARG A 39 14.99 10.77 -6.50
CA ARG A 39 14.15 9.87 -7.28
C ARG A 39 12.77 10.46 -7.45
N GLU A 40 12.13 10.13 -8.55
CA GLU A 40 10.78 10.55 -8.86
C GLU A 40 9.89 9.36 -9.19
N LEU A 41 8.61 9.46 -8.85
CA LEU A 41 7.62 8.47 -9.23
C LEU A 41 7.18 8.71 -10.67
N ILE A 42 7.42 7.72 -11.53
CA ILE A 42 7.01 7.73 -12.93
C ILE A 42 6.03 6.60 -13.21
N GLU A 43 5.30 6.72 -14.32
CA GLU A 43 4.44 5.68 -14.84
C GLU A 43 5.03 5.15 -16.15
N ILE A 44 5.20 3.83 -16.22
CA ILE A 44 5.78 3.12 -17.36
C ILE A 44 4.78 2.13 -17.94
N ARG A 45 4.96 1.78 -19.21
CA ARG A 45 4.30 0.61 -19.80
C ARG A 45 4.95 -0.65 -19.24
N ASP A 46 4.14 -1.49 -18.64
CA ASP A 46 4.51 -2.80 -18.18
C ASP A 46 4.25 -3.82 -19.30
N ILE A 47 5.23 -4.68 -19.53
CA ILE A 47 5.11 -5.81 -20.46
C ILE A 47 4.27 -6.94 -19.86
N TYR A 48 4.12 -6.94 -18.53
CA TYR A 48 3.30 -7.92 -17.83
C TYR A 48 1.87 -7.40 -17.64
N PRO A 49 0.87 -8.30 -17.70
CA PRO A 49 -0.50 -7.94 -17.36
C PRO A 49 -0.58 -7.51 -15.89
N PRO A 50 -1.56 -6.65 -15.54
CA PRO A 50 -1.75 -6.28 -14.15
C PRO A 50 -2.16 -7.52 -13.35
N PRO A 51 -1.82 -7.59 -12.05
CA PRO A 51 -2.28 -8.65 -11.18
C PRO A 51 -3.79 -8.84 -11.30
N LYS A 52 -4.20 -10.08 -11.54
CA LYS A 52 -5.62 -10.43 -11.55
C LYS A 52 -6.08 -10.58 -10.10
N ILE A 53 -7.22 -9.99 -9.79
CA ILE A 53 -7.91 -10.24 -8.53
C ILE A 53 -8.67 -11.55 -8.70
N ASP A 54 -8.17 -12.61 -8.06
CA ASP A 54 -8.89 -13.87 -7.98
C ASP A 54 -10.12 -13.69 -7.08
N LEU A 55 -11.31 -13.94 -7.61
CA LEU A 55 -12.54 -13.77 -6.84
C LEU A 55 -12.72 -14.85 -5.75
N GLU A 56 -12.07 -16.00 -5.90
CA GLU A 56 -12.10 -17.07 -4.89
C GLU A 56 -11.11 -16.79 -3.75
N ASN A 57 -9.96 -16.19 -4.07
CA ASN A 57 -8.94 -15.82 -3.11
C ASN A 57 -8.33 -14.43 -3.42
N PRO A 58 -9.06 -13.33 -3.11
CA PRO A 58 -8.64 -11.99 -3.50
C PRO A 58 -7.52 -11.41 -2.64
N TRP A 59 -7.10 -12.12 -1.58
CA TRP A 59 -6.14 -11.66 -0.57
C TRP A 59 -4.69 -11.65 -1.09
N GLN A 60 -4.39 -10.70 -1.96
CA GLN A 60 -3.07 -10.50 -2.55
C GLN A 60 -2.02 -10.14 -1.49
N ILE A 61 -2.43 -9.34 -0.50
CA ILE A 61 -1.58 -8.94 0.62
C ILE A 61 -2.03 -9.74 1.85
N LYS A 62 -1.13 -10.55 2.40
CA LYS A 62 -1.36 -11.27 3.66
C LYS A 62 -0.41 -10.75 4.72
N ILE A 63 -0.96 -10.33 5.85
CA ILE A 63 -0.20 -9.71 6.92
C ILE A 63 -0.40 -10.53 8.17
N LYS A 64 0.71 -10.89 8.82
CA LYS A 64 0.71 -11.45 10.16
C LYS A 64 0.85 -10.31 11.16
N ILE A 65 -0.13 -10.16 12.03
CA ILE A 65 -0.17 -9.09 13.03
C ILE A 65 0.96 -9.32 14.05
N THR A 66 1.81 -8.31 14.25
CA THR A 66 2.83 -8.28 15.30
C THR A 66 2.42 -7.31 16.40
N SER A 67 3.25 -7.18 17.45
CA SER A 67 3.02 -6.19 18.50
C SER A 67 3.02 -4.76 17.95
N TYR A 68 3.84 -4.49 16.93
CA TYR A 68 3.94 -3.16 16.33
C TYR A 68 2.62 -2.71 15.69
N GLU A 69 1.97 -3.57 14.89
CA GLU A 69 0.70 -3.25 14.26
C GLU A 69 -0.40 -2.99 15.29
N VAL A 70 -0.41 -3.76 16.39
CA VAL A 70 -1.39 -3.59 17.48
C VAL A 70 -1.16 -2.28 18.21
N GLU A 71 0.08 -1.97 18.58
CA GLU A 71 0.43 -0.74 19.30
C GLU A 71 0.20 0.51 18.45
N ALA A 72 0.54 0.44 17.16
CA ALA A 72 0.34 1.54 16.21
C ALA A 72 -1.12 1.68 15.74
N GLY A 73 -1.93 0.62 15.85
CA GLY A 73 -3.26 0.55 15.25
C GLY A 73 -3.24 0.69 13.72
N ALA A 74 -2.17 0.20 13.09
CA ALA A 74 -1.91 0.35 11.66
C ALA A 74 -1.34 -0.93 11.07
N LEU A 75 -1.74 -1.26 9.84
CA LEU A 75 -1.22 -2.40 9.10
C LEU A 75 0.02 -1.99 8.31
N LEU A 76 1.15 -2.66 8.52
CA LEU A 76 2.36 -2.47 7.75
C LEU A 76 2.24 -3.20 6.40
N ILE A 77 2.41 -2.45 5.31
CA ILE A 77 2.34 -2.95 3.94
C ILE A 77 3.70 -2.72 3.28
N PRO A 78 4.41 -3.80 2.89
CA PRO A 78 5.71 -3.65 2.23
C PRO A 78 5.64 -2.79 0.97
N TYR A 79 6.75 -2.13 0.65
CA TYR A 79 6.90 -1.34 -0.58
C TYR A 79 6.44 -2.11 -1.84
N ILE A 80 6.89 -3.36 -2.00
CA ILE A 80 6.60 -4.18 -3.19
C ILE A 80 5.09 -4.41 -3.35
N GLU A 81 4.45 -4.81 -2.26
CA GLU A 81 3.00 -5.05 -2.19
C GLU A 81 2.21 -3.79 -2.51
N THR A 82 2.66 -2.65 -1.97
CA THR A 82 2.01 -1.36 -2.20
C THR A 82 2.10 -0.94 -3.67
N PHE A 83 3.28 -1.02 -4.27
CA PHE A 83 3.47 -0.64 -5.67
C PHE A 83 2.70 -1.55 -6.63
N GLU A 84 2.72 -2.85 -6.36
CA GLU A 84 2.18 -3.86 -7.25
C GLU A 84 0.65 -3.97 -7.17
N TYR A 85 0.08 -3.98 -5.96
CA TYR A 85 -1.32 -4.28 -5.73
C TYR A 85 -2.18 -3.05 -5.38
N ILE A 86 -1.57 -1.91 -5.04
CA ILE A 86 -2.30 -0.68 -4.68
C ILE A 86 -2.04 0.42 -5.70
N LEU A 87 -0.79 0.92 -5.79
CA LEU A 87 -0.46 2.09 -6.61
C LEU A 87 -0.61 1.82 -8.10
N ARG A 88 -0.47 0.57 -8.53
CA ARG A 88 -0.73 0.16 -9.92
C ARG A 88 -2.11 0.64 -10.40
N TYR A 89 -3.12 0.69 -9.53
CA TYR A 89 -4.48 1.11 -9.87
C TYR A 89 -4.79 2.57 -9.54
N TRP A 90 -3.90 3.27 -8.83
CA TRP A 90 -4.09 4.68 -8.48
C TRP A 90 -3.72 5.60 -9.65
N THR A 91 -4.20 6.84 -9.63
CA THR A 91 -3.67 7.86 -10.55
C THR A 91 -2.24 8.23 -10.15
N LEU A 92 -1.43 8.69 -11.11
CA LEU A 92 -0.04 9.10 -10.84
C LEU A 92 0.02 10.21 -9.80
N ASP A 93 -0.88 11.19 -9.85
CA ASP A 93 -0.91 12.32 -8.92
C ASP A 93 -1.21 11.88 -7.48
N LEU A 94 -2.19 11.00 -7.29
CA LEU A 94 -2.52 10.49 -5.96
C LEU A 94 -1.37 9.64 -5.39
N ALA A 95 -0.73 8.84 -6.22
CA ALA A 95 0.43 8.05 -5.82
C ALA A 95 1.65 8.93 -5.47
N LYS A 96 1.86 10.06 -6.18
CA LYS A 96 2.91 11.04 -5.86
C LYS A 96 2.68 11.68 -4.49
N ILE A 97 1.44 12.05 -4.15
CA ILE A 97 1.10 12.59 -2.83
C ILE A 97 1.54 11.61 -1.73
N LEU A 98 1.15 10.35 -1.87
CA LEU A 98 1.50 9.30 -0.92
C LEU A 98 3.01 9.05 -0.81
N VAL A 99 3.70 8.96 -1.95
CA VAL A 99 5.14 8.69 -2.03
C VAL A 99 5.98 9.84 -1.48
N ASN A 100 5.48 11.07 -1.56
CA ASN A 100 6.11 12.25 -0.95
C ASN A 100 5.90 12.34 0.57
N GLY A 101 5.26 11.34 1.18
CA GLY A 101 5.09 11.23 2.63
C GLY A 101 3.79 11.84 3.16
N CYS A 102 2.92 12.35 2.29
CA CYS A 102 1.59 12.82 2.71
C CYS A 102 0.65 11.63 2.92
N GLY A 103 -0.12 11.67 3.99
CA GLY A 103 -1.20 10.69 4.21
C GLY A 103 -2.32 10.88 3.19
N VAL A 104 -2.82 9.77 2.65
CA VAL A 104 -3.97 9.74 1.73
C VAL A 104 -5.13 9.06 2.45
N CYS A 105 -6.24 9.78 2.64
CA CYS A 105 -7.46 9.23 3.21
C CYS A 105 -8.02 8.13 2.30
N VAL A 106 -8.38 7.00 2.89
CA VAL A 106 -8.91 5.83 2.19
C VAL A 106 -10.08 5.26 2.97
N GLN A 107 -10.85 4.37 2.34
CA GLN A 107 -11.89 3.62 3.03
C GLN A 107 -11.47 2.16 3.15
N VAL A 108 -11.84 1.53 4.25
CA VAL A 108 -11.59 0.10 4.51
C VAL A 108 -12.92 -0.59 4.77
N TRP A 109 -13.17 -1.69 4.08
CA TRP A 109 -14.32 -2.56 4.30
C TRP A 109 -13.86 -3.86 4.95
N ASP A 110 -14.31 -4.12 6.17
CA ASP A 110 -14.19 -5.42 6.81
C ASP A 110 -15.30 -6.33 6.31
N VAL A 111 -14.91 -7.35 5.54
CA VAL A 111 -15.78 -8.39 4.97
C VAL A 111 -15.57 -9.74 5.66
N THR A 112 -15.05 -9.74 6.89
CA THR A 112 -14.88 -10.96 7.69
C THR A 112 -16.23 -11.60 7.99
N ALA A 113 -17.24 -10.80 8.36
CA ALA A 113 -18.58 -11.27 8.57
C ALA A 113 -19.33 -11.38 7.22
N ASN A 114 -19.77 -12.59 6.87
CA ASN A 114 -20.48 -12.85 5.61
C ASN A 114 -21.83 -12.12 5.49
N SER A 115 -22.41 -11.65 6.59
CA SER A 115 -23.78 -11.09 6.63
C SER A 115 -23.85 -9.56 6.59
N ALA A 116 -22.80 -8.84 6.96
CA ALA A 116 -22.79 -7.38 6.97
C ALA A 116 -21.36 -6.83 6.97
N PRO A 117 -20.84 -6.41 5.80
CA PRO A 117 -19.57 -5.71 5.72
C PRO A 117 -19.58 -4.43 6.54
N LYS A 118 -18.52 -4.17 7.30
CA LYS A 118 -18.38 -2.95 8.09
C LYS A 118 -17.40 -2.00 7.41
N LYS A 119 -17.84 -0.76 7.18
CA LYS A 119 -17.03 0.29 6.57
C LYS A 119 -16.34 1.14 7.65
N TYR A 120 -15.07 1.46 7.41
CA TYR A 120 -14.30 2.44 8.16
C TYR A 120 -13.84 3.55 7.21
N GLU A 121 -14.07 4.80 7.59
CA GLU A 121 -13.69 5.99 6.82
C GLU A 121 -13.49 7.19 7.74
N GLY A 122 -12.94 8.28 7.18
CA GLY A 122 -12.70 9.54 7.89
C GLY A 122 -11.22 9.80 8.14
N GLU A 123 -10.92 10.86 8.90
CA GLU A 123 -9.55 11.40 9.08
C GLU A 123 -8.57 10.41 9.73
N ARG A 124 -9.06 9.36 10.40
CA ARG A 124 -8.24 8.33 11.05
C ARG A 124 -7.97 7.11 10.18
N VAL A 125 -8.51 7.09 8.96
CA VAL A 125 -8.34 5.99 8.00
C VAL A 125 -7.58 6.51 6.79
N TYR A 126 -6.26 6.33 6.83
CA TYR A 126 -5.37 6.83 5.79
C TYR A 126 -4.18 5.90 5.58
N LEU A 127 -3.64 5.93 4.36
CA LEU A 127 -2.41 5.25 3.97
C LEU A 127 -1.29 6.29 3.94
N TRP A 128 -0.12 6.00 4.51
CA TRP A 128 1.05 6.88 4.43
C TRP A 128 2.34 6.09 4.28
N LYS A 129 3.38 6.78 3.84
CA LYS A 129 4.72 6.23 3.67
C LYS A 129 5.55 6.35 4.95
N LEU A 130 6.27 5.30 5.29
CA LEU A 130 7.23 5.25 6.39
C LEU A 130 8.64 5.67 5.93
N CYS A 131 9.52 5.89 6.90
CA CYS A 131 10.91 6.30 6.66
C CYS A 131 11.73 5.22 5.93
N ASN A 132 11.36 3.95 6.06
CA ASN A 132 12.01 2.80 5.43
C ASN A 132 11.42 2.45 4.05
N ASP A 133 10.61 3.34 3.45
CA ASP A 133 9.89 3.15 2.19
C ASP A 133 8.73 2.16 2.19
N ASP A 134 8.47 1.47 3.31
CA ASP A 134 7.22 0.74 3.48
C ASP A 134 6.05 1.70 3.75
N TYR A 135 4.85 1.14 3.79
CA TYR A 135 3.62 1.89 3.95
C TYR A 135 2.86 1.40 5.16
N ALA A 136 2.05 2.28 5.74
CA ALA A 136 1.18 1.94 6.86
C ALA A 136 -0.24 2.40 6.57
N LEU A 137 -1.21 1.52 6.84
CA LEU A 137 -2.64 1.79 6.77
C LEU A 137 -3.19 1.93 8.19
N SER A 138 -3.50 3.15 8.62
CA SER A 138 -4.12 3.42 9.93
C SER A 138 -5.58 3.02 9.85
N CYS A 139 -6.02 2.21 10.82
CA CYS A 139 -7.42 1.93 11.01
C CYS A 139 -7.67 1.41 12.43
N ILE A 140 -7.48 2.26 13.45
CA ILE A 140 -7.60 1.84 14.87
C ILE A 140 -8.95 1.16 15.18
N GLU A 141 -10.04 1.63 14.59
CA GLU A 141 -11.37 1.05 14.78
C GLU A 141 -11.48 -0.39 14.27
N LEU A 142 -10.76 -0.74 13.21
CA LEU A 142 -10.68 -2.09 12.68
C LEU A 142 -10.04 -3.02 13.72
N PHE A 143 -8.90 -2.63 14.29
CA PHE A 143 -8.21 -3.42 15.34
C PHE A 143 -9.13 -3.68 16.53
N ASN A 144 -9.83 -2.64 17.00
CA ASN A 144 -10.72 -2.74 18.16
C ASN A 144 -11.93 -3.64 17.90
N SER A 145 -12.57 -3.50 16.73
CA SER A 145 -13.83 -4.19 16.46
C SER A 145 -13.66 -5.61 15.92
N SER A 146 -12.60 -5.88 15.16
CA SER A 146 -12.22 -7.23 14.74
C SER A 146 -11.40 -7.97 15.80
N ARG A 147 -11.09 -7.31 16.94
CA ARG A 147 -10.29 -7.83 18.07
C ARG A 147 -8.96 -8.43 17.61
N LEU A 148 -8.26 -7.71 16.75
CA LEU A 148 -6.99 -8.17 16.17
C LEU A 148 -5.92 -8.24 17.25
N GLY A 149 -5.28 -9.39 17.34
CA GLY A 149 -4.21 -9.68 18.29
C GLY A 149 -2.93 -10.14 17.62
N ILE A 150 -1.86 -10.21 18.42
CA ILE A 150 -0.56 -10.68 17.96
C ILE A 150 -0.66 -12.12 17.46
N GLY A 151 -0.15 -12.36 16.26
CA GLY A 151 -0.12 -13.67 15.61
C GLY A 151 -1.29 -13.93 14.67
N ASP A 152 -2.34 -13.12 14.70
CA ASP A 152 -3.45 -13.20 13.75
C ASP A 152 -2.96 -12.99 12.32
N GLU A 153 -3.63 -13.64 11.36
CA GLU A 153 -3.35 -13.47 9.94
C GLU A 153 -4.55 -12.80 9.27
N ILE A 154 -4.29 -11.72 8.55
CA ILE A 154 -5.31 -10.95 7.83
C ILE A 154 -5.01 -10.94 6.35
N GLY A 155 -6.07 -10.87 5.55
CA GLY A 155 -6.04 -10.66 4.12
C GLY A 155 -6.46 -9.23 3.82
N LEU A 156 -5.71 -8.60 2.92
CA LEU A 156 -5.96 -7.25 2.44
C LEU A 156 -5.83 -7.25 0.91
N PHE A 157 -6.71 -6.53 0.23
CA PHE A 157 -6.51 -6.15 -1.16
C PHE A 157 -7.18 -4.81 -1.46
N TRP A 158 -6.71 -4.15 -2.51
CA TRP A 158 -7.32 -2.95 -3.03
C TRP A 158 -8.35 -3.32 -4.12
N ASP A 159 -9.60 -2.92 -3.97
CA ASP A 159 -10.61 -3.10 -5.02
C ASP A 159 -10.65 -1.87 -5.94
N PRO A 160 -10.11 -1.95 -7.17
CA PRO A 160 -10.05 -0.82 -8.08
C PRO A 160 -11.44 -0.36 -8.55
N ARG A 161 -12.47 -1.20 -8.45
CA ARG A 161 -13.84 -0.87 -8.88
C ARG A 161 -14.54 0.08 -7.93
N SER A 162 -14.28 -0.09 -6.63
CA SER A 162 -14.88 0.72 -5.57
C SER A 162 -13.89 1.72 -4.95
N SER A 163 -12.59 1.64 -5.32
CA SER A 163 -11.50 2.47 -4.78
C SER A 163 -11.35 2.38 -3.27
N ASN A 164 -11.47 1.17 -2.73
CA ASN A 164 -11.42 0.90 -1.29
C ASN A 164 -10.54 -0.30 -0.97
N PHE A 165 -10.03 -0.35 0.26
CA PHE A 165 -9.44 -1.55 0.81
C PHE A 165 -10.52 -2.54 1.25
N MET A 166 -10.28 -3.81 0.97
CA MET A 166 -11.08 -4.93 1.43
C MET A 166 -10.24 -5.75 2.41
N PHE A 167 -10.77 -5.93 3.61
CA PHE A 167 -10.11 -6.57 4.74
C PHE A 167 -10.87 -7.83 5.14
N LYS A 168 -10.13 -8.89 5.49
CA LYS A 168 -10.68 -10.08 6.13
C LYS A 168 -9.71 -10.67 7.14
N LEU A 169 -10.20 -11.00 8.34
CA LEU A 169 -9.47 -11.86 9.26
C LEU A 169 -9.47 -13.31 8.71
N LEU A 170 -8.28 -13.85 8.39
CA LEU A 170 -8.11 -15.17 7.80
C LEU A 170 -7.91 -16.24 8.86
N SER A 171 -7.11 -15.94 9.88
CA SER A 171 -6.82 -16.83 11.00
C SER A 171 -6.67 -16.03 12.27
N GLN A 172 -7.25 -16.54 13.35
CA GLN A 172 -7.09 -15.97 14.68
C GLN A 172 -6.28 -16.93 15.54
N VAL A 173 -5.21 -16.42 16.16
CA VAL A 173 -4.48 -17.19 17.17
C VAL A 173 -5.33 -17.16 18.43
N LYS A 174 -6.00 -18.28 18.72
CA LYS A 174 -6.66 -18.46 20.02
C LYS A 174 -5.59 -18.38 21.10
N GLY A 175 -5.55 -17.28 21.84
CA GLY A 175 -4.84 -17.23 23.11
C GLY A 175 -5.34 -18.33 24.04
N PRO A 176 -4.53 -18.80 25.01
CA PRO A 176 -4.99 -19.78 25.99
C PRO A 176 -6.27 -19.25 26.65
N THR A 177 -7.33 -20.05 26.63
CA THR A 177 -8.54 -19.78 27.39
C THR A 177 -8.15 -19.76 28.86
N ILE A 178 -8.20 -18.58 29.49
CA ILE A 178 -8.01 -18.44 30.94
C ILE A 178 -9.27 -18.94 31.63
#